data_AF-A0A7J2MEW3-F1
#
_entry.id   AF-A0A7J2MEW3-F1
#
_cell.length_a   1.000
_cell.length_b   1.000
_cell.length_c   1.000
_cell.angle_alpha   90.00
_cell.angle_beta   90.00
_cell.angle_gamma   90.00
#
_symmetry.space_group_name_H-M   'P 1'
#
loop_
_entity.id
_entity.type
_entity.pdbx_description
1 polymer ?
#
loop_
_entity_poly.entity_id
_entity_poly.type
_entity_poly.pdbx_seq_one_letter_code
_entity_poly.pdbx_strand_id
1 'polypeptide(L)' 'RRSAFKSKRSMITSLADEIMAAASYDVRSYSINQKQSLERVAKSAR' A
#
# COMPACT_ATOMS: atom_id res chain seq x y z
N ARG A 1 -3.92 7.76 3.18
CA ARG A 1 -4.29 8.53 4.41
C ARG A 1 -4.17 7.72 5.71
N ARG A 2 -4.26 6.37 5.72
CA ARG A 2 -4.18 5.55 6.95
C ARG A 2 -2.81 5.53 7.64
N SER A 3 -1.70 5.56 6.88
CA SER A 3 -0.34 5.41 7.42
C SER A 3 0.14 6.59 8.28
N ALA A 4 -0.37 7.79 8.00
CA ALA A 4 -0.06 9.02 8.74
C ALA A 4 -1.12 9.35 9.82
N PHE A 5 -2.30 8.74 9.77
CA PHE A 5 -3.37 9.02 10.74
C PHE A 5 -3.05 8.32 12.06
N LYS A 6 -3.03 9.07 13.18
CA LYS A 6 -2.59 8.61 14.52
C LYS A 6 -1.08 8.30 14.70
N SER A 7 -0.25 8.52 13.69
CA SER A 7 1.21 8.32 13.79
C SER A 7 1.93 9.63 14.11
N LYS A 8 3.04 9.59 14.87
CA LYS A 8 3.95 10.73 15.05
C LYS A 8 4.73 11.07 13.76
N ARG A 9 4.59 10.28 12.70
CA ARG A 9 5.26 10.51 11.41
C ARG A 9 4.58 11.66 10.65
N SER A 10 5.39 12.53 10.08
CA SER A 10 4.91 13.57 9.17
C SER A 10 4.18 12.97 7.97
N MET A 11 3.18 13.70 7.47
CA MET A 11 2.43 13.29 6.28
C MET A 11 3.35 13.11 5.07
N ILE A 12 4.38 13.96 4.96
CA ILE A 12 5.33 13.96 3.84
C ILE A 12 6.19 12.69 3.86
N THR A 13 6.74 12.32 5.03
CA THR A 13 7.56 11.11 5.15
C THR A 13 6.73 9.85 4.90
N SER A 14 5.50 9.81 5.43
CA SER A 14 4.60 8.68 5.20
C SER A 14 4.18 8.53 3.73
N LEU A 15 4.14 9.63 2.97
CA LEU A 15 3.86 9.61 1.54
C LEU A 15 5.08 9.18 0.73
N ALA A 16 6.27 9.70 1.08
CA ALA A 16 7.52 9.30 0.43
C ALA A 16 7.79 7.81 0.60
N ASP A 17 7.61 7.27 1.82
CA ASP A 17 7.73 5.85 2.12
C ASP A 17 6.79 5.01 1.24
N GLU A 18 5.54 5.46 1.06
CA GLU A 18 4.56 4.77 0.21
C GLU A 18 4.92 4.79 -1.27
N ILE A 19 5.40 5.93 -1.79
CA ILE A 19 5.82 6.02 -3.19
C ILE A 19 7.02 5.09 -3.46
N MET A 20 8.01 5.09 -2.56
CA MET A 20 9.18 4.22 -2.69
C MET A 20 8.80 2.72 -2.59
N ALA A 21 7.92 2.37 -1.65
CA ALA A 21 7.44 1.00 -1.49
C ALA A 21 6.63 0.54 -2.71
N ALA A 22 5.75 1.40 -3.25
CA ALA A 22 4.97 1.11 -4.44
C ALA A 22 5.85 0.94 -5.69
N ALA A 23 6.86 1.80 -5.88
CA ALA A 23 7.81 1.71 -6.99
C ALA A 23 8.62 0.41 -6.95
N SER A 24 8.91 -0.09 -5.75
CA SER A 24 9.62 -1.35 -5.53
C SER A 24 8.72 -2.60 -5.61
N TYR A 25 7.43 -2.45 -5.95
CA TYR A 25 6.42 -3.51 -5.89
C TYR A 25 6.31 -4.19 -4.51
N ASP A 26 6.64 -3.46 -3.43
CA ASP A 26 6.56 -3.98 -2.07
C ASP A 26 5.09 -4.14 -1.64
N VAL A 27 4.73 -5.32 -1.15
CA VAL A 27 3.38 -5.67 -0.66
C VAL A 27 3.01 -4.92 0.63
N ARG A 28 3.99 -4.28 1.28
CA ARG A 28 3.77 -3.33 2.38
C ARG A 28 3.09 -2.04 1.91
N SER A 29 3.22 -1.69 0.63
CA SER A 29 2.48 -0.59 0.05
C SER A 29 1.00 -0.94 -0.03
N TYR A 30 0.16 -0.02 0.44
CA TYR A 30 -1.29 -0.18 0.40
C TYR A 30 -1.80 -0.47 -1.03
N SER A 31 -1.23 0.21 -2.02
CA SER A 31 -1.64 0.11 -3.43
C SER A 31 -1.37 -1.28 -4.01
N ILE A 32 -0.19 -1.85 -3.73
CA ILE A 32 0.19 -3.20 -4.19
C ILE A 32 -0.63 -4.26 -3.45
N ASN A 33 -0.82 -4.09 -2.14
CA ASN A 33 -1.61 -5.01 -1.33
C ASN A 33 -3.05 -5.12 -1.82
N GLN A 34 -3.70 -3.99 -2.09
CA GLN A 34 -5.06 -3.95 -2.63
C GLN A 34 -5.14 -4.59 -4.02
N LYS A 35 -4.19 -4.28 -4.91
CA LYS A 35 -4.14 -4.90 -6.23
C LYS A 35 -4.08 -6.43 -6.13
N GLN A 36 -3.14 -6.97 -5.35
CA GLN A 36 -3.00 -8.42 -5.20
C GLN A 36 -4.21 -9.06 -4.54
N SER A 37 -4.83 -8.37 -3.57
CA SER A 37 -6.04 -8.86 -2.92
C SER A 37 -7.19 -9.06 -3.92
N LEU A 38 -7.42 -8.08 -4.79
CA LEU A 38 -8.43 -8.17 -5.85
C LEU A 38 -8.10 -9.27 -6.86
N GLU A 39 -6.84 -9.38 -7.28
CA GLU A 39 -6.41 -10.42 -8.22
C GLU A 39 -6.58 -11.83 -7.65
N ARG A 40 -6.34 -12.04 -6.33
CA ARG A 40 -6.59 -13.32 -5.68
C ARG A 40 -8.07 -13.68 -5.70
N VAL A 41 -8.94 -12.76 -5.32
CA VAL A 41 -10.40 -12.99 -5.33
C VAL A 41 -10.88 -13.30 -6.74
N ALA A 42 -10.42 -12.54 -7.74
CA ALA A 42 -10.77 -12.78 -9.13
C ALA A 42 -10.30 -14.14 -9.66
N LYS A 43 -9.12 -14.62 -9.23
CA LYS A 43 -8.63 -15.96 -9.57
C LYS A 43 -9.43 -17.06 -8.89
N SER A 44 -9.83 -16.89 -7.64
CA SER A 44 -10.61 -17.89 -6.90
C SER A 44 -12.08 -17.98 -7.31
N ALA A 45 -12.61 -16.95 -7.97
CA ALA A 45 -13.99 -16.90 -8.45
C ALA A 45 -14.18 -17.43 -9.88
N ARG A 46 -13.12 -17.95 -10.50
CA ARG A 46 -13.13 -18.62 -11.81
C ARG A 46 -12.79 -20.09 -11.61
#